data_AF-A0A4P7YA01-F1
#
_entry.id   AF-A0A4P7YA01-F1
#
_cell.length_a   1.000
_cell.length_b   1.000
_cell.length_c   1.000
_cell.angle_alpha   90.00
_cell.angle_beta   90.00
_cell.angle_gamma   90.00
#
_symmetry.space_group_name_H-M   'P 1'
#
loop_
_entity.id
_entity.type
_entity.pdbx_description
1 polymer ?
#
loop_
_entity_poly.entity_id
_entity_poly.type
_entity_poly.pdbx_seq_one_letter_code
_entity_poly.pdbx_strand_id
1 'polypeptide(L)'
;MDEEIGNYPHAKLFYRPEEIAFRWCHLMALEQQILRDVRHLQGFPNRKFKQWPCLDQKLEILWDAIRNNELLYGSLGITVKSDETVDPRYLTIRHTDLKQWFNQYHPLDKPEFLFTYIERQTTSALTIDIYQALLIELEALKAQRDRNQLLLEELKTEREKLQQENIALLSRLRTTSPPSERSEKAYYALLAHSLTSCWDTRLEVTPIPPSRAKHRSSLSFWPTMQESMASRSEPWRISSQRPNAASPDQNETENCERCCRILRCETVPDPF
;
A
#
# COMPACT_ATOMS: atom_id res chain seq x y z
N MET A 1 20.23 -12.33 -35.55
CA MET A 1 19.52 -12.01 -34.30
C MET A 1 19.54 -13.31 -33.50
N ASP A 2 20.72 -13.71 -33.00
CA ASP A 2 20.97 -15.09 -32.58
C ASP A 2 21.89 -15.14 -31.36
N GLU A 3 21.65 -14.30 -30.36
CA GLU A 3 22.42 -14.30 -29.10
C GLU A 3 21.47 -14.18 -27.91
N GLU A 4 20.99 -15.33 -27.42
CA GLU A 4 20.70 -15.61 -25.99
C GLU A 4 20.14 -17.04 -25.79
N ILE A 5 20.71 -18.03 -26.49
CA ILE A 5 20.62 -19.45 -26.05
C ILE A 5 21.65 -19.73 -24.93
N GLY A 6 22.42 -18.70 -24.53
CA GLY A 6 23.43 -18.77 -23.50
C GLY A 6 22.82 -18.61 -22.10
N ASN A 7 22.83 -19.72 -21.36
CA ASN A 7 22.72 -19.79 -19.89
C ASN A 7 21.34 -20.08 -19.27
N TYR A 8 20.53 -20.91 -19.93
CA TYR A 8 19.56 -21.71 -19.21
C TYR A 8 20.19 -23.07 -18.90
N PRO A 9 20.52 -23.39 -17.63
CA PRO A 9 20.99 -24.73 -17.31
C PRO A 9 19.89 -25.70 -17.74
N HIS A 10 20.21 -26.51 -18.75
CA HIS A 10 19.36 -27.54 -19.33
C HIS A 10 18.26 -27.13 -20.33
N ALA A 11 18.27 -25.93 -20.94
CA ALA A 11 17.32 -25.66 -22.04
C ALA A 11 17.56 -26.54 -23.28
N LYS A 12 16.47 -26.97 -23.90
CA LYS A 12 16.40 -27.70 -25.17
C LYS A 12 15.52 -26.94 -26.16
N LEU A 13 15.72 -27.19 -27.45
CA LEU A 13 14.85 -26.65 -28.52
C LEU A 13 13.47 -27.31 -28.53
N PHE A 14 13.44 -28.60 -28.23
CA PHE A 14 12.24 -29.41 -28.16
C PHE A 14 12.21 -30.19 -26.85
N TYR A 15 11.02 -30.29 -26.27
CA TYR A 15 10.78 -31.02 -25.04
C TYR A 15 9.69 -32.06 -25.24
N ARG A 16 9.79 -33.16 -24.50
CA ARG A 16 8.66 -34.08 -24.30
C ARG A 16 7.87 -33.66 -23.06
N PRO A 17 6.55 -33.92 -22.96
CA PRO A 17 5.75 -33.57 -21.78
C PRO A 17 6.36 -34.06 -20.46
N GLU A 18 6.90 -35.28 -20.48
CA GLU A 18 7.63 -35.89 -19.36
C GLU A 18 8.82 -35.03 -18.91
N GLU A 19 9.63 -34.57 -19.87
CA GLU A 19 10.82 -33.76 -19.61
C GLU A 19 10.48 -32.39 -19.07
N ILE A 20 9.39 -31.78 -19.58
CA ILE A 20 8.87 -30.50 -19.08
C ILE A 20 8.47 -30.66 -17.61
N ALA A 21 7.70 -31.69 -17.29
CA ALA A 21 7.23 -31.91 -15.93
C ALA A 21 8.38 -32.17 -14.94
N PHE A 22 9.41 -32.94 -15.32
CA PHE A 22 10.61 -33.11 -14.49
C PHE A 22 11.31 -31.79 -14.18
N ARG A 23 11.45 -30.95 -15.21
CA ARG A 23 12.12 -29.66 -15.10
C ARG A 23 11.30 -28.66 -14.30
N TRP A 24 9.98 -28.70 -14.44
CA TRP A 24 9.06 -27.88 -13.68
C TRP A 24 9.07 -28.25 -12.18
N CYS A 25 9.17 -29.55 -11.86
CA CYS A 25 9.28 -30.02 -10.47
C CYS A 25 10.73 -29.98 -9.92
N HIS A 26 11.71 -29.45 -10.64
CA HIS A 26 13.14 -29.40 -10.24
C HIS A 26 13.77 -30.77 -9.94
N LEU A 27 13.31 -31.84 -10.59
CA LEU A 27 13.76 -33.22 -10.36
C LEU A 27 14.92 -33.65 -11.29
N MET A 28 15.76 -32.70 -11.71
CA MET A 28 16.83 -32.93 -12.70
C MET A 28 17.88 -33.95 -12.24
N ALA A 29 18.23 -33.96 -10.95
CA ALA A 29 19.18 -34.91 -10.38
C ALA A 29 18.71 -36.37 -10.50
N LEU A 30 17.40 -36.59 -10.57
CA LEU A 30 16.77 -37.90 -10.65
C LEU A 30 16.32 -38.24 -12.09
N GLU A 31 16.53 -37.36 -13.07
CA GLU A 31 16.04 -37.53 -14.46
C GLU A 31 16.43 -38.90 -15.04
N GLN A 32 17.68 -39.33 -14.84
CA GLN A 32 18.15 -40.63 -15.35
C GLN A 32 17.52 -41.83 -14.64
N GLN A 33 17.25 -41.73 -13.34
CA GLN A 33 16.60 -42.79 -12.56
C GLN A 33 15.13 -42.89 -12.94
N ILE A 34 14.45 -41.75 -13.00
CA ILE A 34 13.04 -41.67 -13.37
C ILE A 34 12.84 -42.13 -14.81
N LEU A 35 13.68 -41.72 -15.76
CA LEU A 35 13.57 -42.17 -17.16
C LEU A 35 13.80 -43.68 -17.35
N ARG A 36 14.58 -44.33 -16.47
CA ARG A 36 14.73 -45.80 -16.46
C ARG A 36 13.44 -46.44 -15.96
N ASP A 37 12.95 -46.00 -14.81
CA ASP A 37 11.71 -46.52 -14.22
C ASP A 37 10.50 -46.25 -15.13
N VAL A 38 10.48 -45.10 -15.80
CA VAL A 38 9.41 -44.68 -16.70
C VAL A 38 9.42 -45.45 -18.01
N ARG A 39 10.61 -45.78 -18.55
CA ARG A 39 10.75 -46.63 -19.75
C ARG A 39 10.14 -48.02 -19.55
N HIS A 40 10.13 -48.52 -18.31
CA HIS A 40 9.60 -49.85 -18.01
C HIS A 40 8.08 -49.89 -17.92
N LEU A 41 7.38 -48.83 -17.49
CA LEU A 41 5.92 -48.93 -17.32
C LEU A 41 5.11 -48.57 -18.57
N GLN A 42 5.66 -48.80 -19.78
CA GLN A 42 5.17 -48.35 -21.09
C GLN A 42 3.63 -48.28 -21.17
N GLY A 43 3.09 -47.06 -21.30
CA GLY A 43 1.65 -46.79 -21.29
C GLY A 43 1.29 -45.59 -20.40
N PHE A 44 0.94 -44.48 -21.03
CA PHE A 44 0.15 -43.39 -20.44
C PHE A 44 -1.27 -43.91 -20.09
N PRO A 45 -2.15 -43.25 -19.31
CA PRO A 45 -2.04 -42.07 -18.45
C PRO A 45 -2.60 -42.40 -17.04
N ASN A 46 -2.14 -43.48 -16.40
CA ASN A 46 -2.71 -43.93 -15.12
C ASN A 46 -1.63 -44.36 -14.13
N ARG A 47 -0.47 -43.72 -14.22
CA ARG A 47 0.61 -43.93 -13.25
C ARG A 47 0.42 -42.92 -12.15
N LYS A 48 0.05 -43.40 -10.97
CA LYS A 48 0.21 -42.63 -9.74
C LYS A 48 1.68 -42.72 -9.39
N PHE A 49 2.48 -41.73 -9.74
CA PHE A 49 3.82 -41.58 -9.16
C PHE A 49 3.66 -41.26 -7.68
N LYS A 50 3.35 -42.29 -6.87
CA LYS A 50 3.17 -42.15 -5.40
C LYS A 50 4.38 -41.48 -4.73
N GLN A 51 5.56 -41.62 -5.33
CA GLN A 51 6.81 -41.03 -4.86
C GLN A 51 6.98 -39.55 -5.27
N TRP A 52 6.30 -39.08 -6.33
CA TRP A 52 6.44 -37.72 -6.88
C TRP A 52 5.07 -37.10 -7.26
N PRO A 53 4.27 -36.63 -6.29
CA PRO A 53 2.94 -36.07 -6.57
C PRO A 53 2.97 -34.80 -7.44
N CYS A 54 4.05 -33.99 -7.36
CA CYS A 54 4.24 -32.83 -8.24
C CYS A 54 4.24 -33.24 -9.72
N LEU A 55 4.87 -34.38 -10.04
CA LEU A 55 5.04 -34.84 -11.40
C LEU A 55 3.68 -35.22 -12.02
N ASP A 56 2.87 -35.99 -11.29
CA ASP A 56 1.52 -36.36 -11.70
C ASP A 56 0.69 -35.11 -12.01
N GLN A 57 0.66 -34.15 -11.08
CA GLN A 57 -0.10 -32.92 -11.22
C GLN A 57 0.34 -32.09 -12.43
N LYS A 58 1.65 -31.90 -12.64
CA LYS A 58 2.15 -31.10 -13.78
C LYS A 58 1.93 -31.81 -15.11
N LEU A 59 2.00 -33.14 -15.15
CA LEU A 59 1.68 -33.91 -16.35
C LEU A 59 0.20 -33.79 -16.70
N GLU A 60 -0.69 -33.87 -15.72
CA GLU A 60 -2.13 -33.69 -15.95
C GLU A 60 -2.42 -32.32 -16.58
N ILE A 61 -1.82 -31.25 -16.06
CA ILE A 61 -1.95 -29.89 -16.60
C ILE A 61 -1.46 -29.83 -18.07
N LEU A 62 -0.28 -30.40 -18.36
CA LEU A 62 0.27 -30.41 -19.72
C LEU A 62 -0.63 -31.20 -20.68
N TRP A 63 -1.11 -32.37 -20.27
CA TRP A 63 -2.00 -33.19 -21.09
C TRP A 63 -3.37 -32.54 -21.30
N ASP A 64 -3.87 -31.80 -20.32
CA ASP A 64 -5.08 -31.01 -20.48
C ASP A 64 -4.89 -29.88 -21.50
N ALA A 65 -3.81 -29.11 -21.39
CA ALA A 65 -3.48 -28.04 -22.34
C ALA A 65 -3.31 -28.55 -23.78
N ILE A 66 -2.70 -29.73 -23.96
CA ILE A 66 -2.57 -30.38 -25.28
C ILE A 66 -3.95 -30.79 -25.82
N ARG A 67 -4.80 -31.42 -24.98
CA ARG A 67 -6.14 -31.86 -25.39
C ARG A 67 -7.07 -30.71 -25.75
N ASN A 68 -6.90 -29.56 -25.09
CA ASN A 68 -7.69 -28.35 -25.34
C ASN A 68 -7.08 -27.44 -26.43
N ASN A 69 -6.01 -27.88 -27.11
CA ASN A 69 -5.29 -27.12 -28.14
C ASN A 69 -4.72 -25.77 -27.66
N GLU A 70 -4.49 -25.61 -26.36
CA GLU A 70 -3.86 -24.42 -25.78
C GLU A 70 -2.34 -24.43 -25.97
N LEU A 71 -1.75 -25.63 -25.97
CA LEU A 71 -0.32 -25.86 -26.18
C LEU A 71 -0.08 -26.56 -27.51
N LEU A 72 0.60 -25.86 -28.42
CA LEU A 72 1.00 -26.42 -29.71
C LEU A 72 2.01 -27.54 -29.52
N TYR A 73 1.82 -28.61 -30.28
CA TYR A 73 2.71 -29.76 -30.28
C TYR A 73 3.07 -30.20 -31.71
N GLY A 74 4.13 -30.98 -31.80
CA GLY A 74 4.62 -31.58 -33.03
C GLY A 74 4.98 -33.04 -32.82
N SER A 75 5.31 -33.73 -33.90
CA SER A 75 5.80 -35.09 -33.90
C SER A 75 7.25 -35.08 -34.36
N LEU A 76 8.15 -35.64 -33.54
CA LEU A 76 9.59 -35.73 -33.84
C LEU A 76 10.24 -34.40 -34.26
N GLY A 77 9.77 -33.27 -33.70
CA GLY A 77 10.27 -31.92 -34.00
C GLY A 77 9.60 -31.21 -35.18
N ILE A 78 8.66 -31.87 -35.88
CA ILE A 78 7.86 -31.26 -36.96
C ILE A 78 6.53 -30.81 -36.36
N THR A 79 6.13 -29.56 -36.57
CA THR A 79 4.84 -29.04 -36.09
C THR A 79 3.70 -29.74 -36.81
N VAL A 80 2.78 -30.29 -36.04
CA VAL A 80 1.61 -31.03 -36.53
C VAL A 80 0.38 -30.11 -36.43
N LYS A 81 -0.60 -30.30 -37.32
CA LYS A 81 -1.87 -29.57 -37.24
C LYS A 81 -2.73 -30.16 -36.11
N SER A 82 -3.52 -29.33 -35.43
CA SER A 82 -4.32 -29.71 -34.24
C SER A 82 -5.17 -30.98 -34.39
N ASP A 83 -5.60 -31.30 -35.61
CA ASP A 83 -6.54 -32.40 -35.88
C ASP A 83 -5.88 -33.77 -36.10
N GLU A 84 -4.56 -33.86 -36.11
CA GLU A 84 -3.84 -35.10 -36.38
C GLU A 84 -3.45 -35.83 -35.08
N THR A 85 -3.86 -37.10 -34.97
CA THR A 85 -3.57 -37.94 -33.80
C THR A 85 -2.12 -38.41 -33.81
N VAL A 86 -1.28 -37.81 -32.96
CA VAL A 86 0.12 -38.21 -32.76
C VAL A 86 0.22 -39.18 -31.57
N ASP A 87 1.02 -40.25 -31.70
CA ASP A 87 1.34 -41.12 -30.55
C ASP A 87 2.05 -40.27 -29.47
N PRO A 88 1.56 -40.25 -28.22
CA PRO A 88 2.20 -39.58 -27.09
C PRO A 88 3.72 -39.79 -26.97
N ARG A 89 4.23 -40.94 -27.44
CA ARG A 89 5.67 -41.26 -27.42
C ARG A 89 6.53 -40.37 -28.32
N TYR A 90 5.97 -39.88 -29.42
CA TYR A 90 6.67 -39.05 -30.41
C TYR A 90 6.33 -37.57 -30.28
N LEU A 91 5.48 -37.23 -29.30
CA LEU A 91 5.04 -35.87 -29.07
C LEU A 91 6.20 -35.00 -28.58
N THR A 92 6.41 -33.89 -29.28
CA THR A 92 7.43 -32.88 -28.99
C THR A 92 6.80 -31.50 -28.94
N ILE A 93 7.19 -30.69 -27.97
CA ILE A 93 6.75 -29.31 -27.81
C ILE A 93 7.96 -28.40 -28.03
N ARG A 94 7.79 -27.37 -28.85
CA ARG A 94 8.85 -26.40 -29.13
C ARG A 94 9.04 -25.47 -27.93
N HIS A 95 10.29 -25.09 -27.67
CA HIS A 95 10.64 -24.18 -26.59
C HIS A 95 9.85 -22.86 -26.62
N THR A 96 9.72 -22.24 -27.80
CA THR A 96 8.99 -20.96 -27.97
C THR A 96 7.53 -21.09 -27.60
N ASP A 97 6.88 -22.17 -28.04
CA ASP A 97 5.45 -22.38 -27.88
C ASP A 97 5.15 -22.68 -26.40
N LEU A 98 6.01 -23.45 -25.75
CA LEU A 98 5.97 -23.67 -24.31
C LEU A 98 6.17 -22.38 -23.52
N LYS A 99 7.16 -21.55 -23.89
CA LYS A 99 7.43 -20.26 -23.24
C LYS A 99 6.24 -19.31 -23.37
N GLN A 100 5.58 -19.26 -24.53
CA GLN A 100 4.36 -18.48 -24.74
C GLN A 100 3.20 -18.98 -23.88
N TRP A 101 2.98 -20.29 -23.84
CA TRP A 101 1.92 -20.90 -23.04
C TRP A 101 2.08 -20.59 -21.54
N PHE A 102 3.31 -20.70 -20.99
CA PHE A 102 3.59 -20.31 -19.61
C PHE A 102 3.31 -18.84 -19.32
N ASN A 103 3.68 -17.93 -20.24
CA ASN A 103 3.39 -16.50 -20.06
C ASN A 103 1.89 -16.19 -20.07
N GLN A 104 1.08 -16.97 -20.78
CA GLN A 104 -0.37 -16.76 -20.90
C GLN A 104 -1.15 -17.37 -19.72
N TYR A 105 -0.90 -18.65 -19.42
CA TYR A 105 -1.74 -19.42 -18.48
C TYR A 105 -1.12 -19.55 -17.09
N HIS A 106 0.21 -19.44 -16.98
CA HIS A 106 0.94 -19.64 -15.72
C HIS A 106 1.99 -18.54 -15.44
N PRO A 107 1.61 -17.25 -15.45
CA PRO A 107 2.56 -16.16 -15.26
C PRO A 107 3.26 -16.17 -13.89
N LEU A 108 2.62 -16.78 -12.88
CA LEU A 108 3.14 -16.89 -11.51
C LEU A 108 4.05 -18.11 -11.27
N ASP A 109 3.96 -19.14 -12.12
CA ASP A 109 4.67 -20.41 -11.95
C ASP A 109 5.60 -20.67 -13.15
N LYS A 110 6.49 -19.70 -13.40
CA LYS A 110 7.45 -19.73 -14.50
C LYS A 110 8.68 -20.59 -14.13
N PRO A 111 8.93 -21.70 -14.84
CA PRO A 111 10.01 -22.61 -14.48
C PRO A 111 11.38 -22.06 -14.92
N GLU A 112 12.41 -22.37 -14.12
CA GLU A 112 13.77 -21.84 -14.30
C GLU A 112 14.44 -22.20 -15.62
N PHE A 113 14.12 -23.38 -16.17
CA PHE A 113 14.72 -23.84 -17.43
C PHE A 113 14.18 -23.11 -18.67
N LEU A 114 13.07 -22.38 -18.55
CA LEU A 114 12.46 -21.61 -19.65
C LEU A 114 12.65 -20.11 -19.52
N PHE A 115 12.77 -19.62 -18.28
CA PHE A 115 12.76 -18.19 -17.98
C PHE A 115 13.97 -17.81 -17.14
N THR A 116 14.60 -16.70 -17.53
CA THR A 116 15.70 -16.14 -16.74
C THR A 116 15.19 -15.61 -15.41
N TYR A 117 16.10 -15.34 -14.47
CA TYR A 117 15.75 -14.70 -13.20
C TYR A 117 14.93 -13.41 -13.40
N ILE A 118 15.34 -12.57 -14.36
CA ILE A 118 14.65 -11.30 -14.66
C ILE A 118 13.25 -11.59 -15.23
N GLU A 119 13.12 -12.50 -16.19
CA GLU A 119 11.82 -12.85 -16.80
C GLU A 119 10.82 -13.49 -15.82
N ARG A 120 11.33 -14.18 -14.79
CA ARG A 120 10.50 -14.70 -13.69
C ARG A 120 9.99 -13.58 -12.78
N GLN A 121 10.79 -12.54 -12.55
CA GLN A 121 10.43 -11.39 -11.73
C GLN A 121 9.57 -10.36 -12.46
N THR A 122 9.71 -10.24 -13.78
CA THR A 122 8.87 -9.39 -14.62
C THR A 122 7.56 -10.12 -14.94
N THR A 123 6.67 -10.20 -13.94
CA THR A 123 5.44 -10.99 -14.06
C THR A 123 4.38 -10.36 -14.98
N SER A 124 4.48 -9.07 -15.35
CA SER A 124 3.58 -8.49 -16.37
C SER A 124 4.01 -7.07 -16.80
N ALA A 125 3.49 -6.58 -17.93
CA ALA A 125 3.53 -5.15 -18.26
C ALA A 125 2.82 -4.30 -17.18
N LEU A 126 1.76 -4.83 -16.55
CA LEU A 126 1.07 -4.19 -15.43
C LEU A 126 2.02 -3.87 -14.27
N THR A 127 3.05 -4.69 -14.06
CA THR A 127 4.03 -4.45 -13.00
C THR A 127 4.80 -3.16 -13.25
N ILE A 128 5.16 -2.85 -14.51
CA ILE A 128 5.89 -1.62 -14.86
C ILE A 128 5.03 -0.39 -14.63
N ASP A 129 3.77 -0.41 -15.08
CA ASP A 129 2.83 0.71 -14.89
C ASP A 129 2.58 0.98 -13.40
N ILE A 130 2.44 -0.08 -12.60
CA ILE A 130 2.32 0.03 -11.14
C ILE A 130 3.59 0.64 -10.54
N TYR A 131 4.79 0.20 -10.95
CA TYR A 131 6.03 0.78 -10.47
C TYR A 131 6.14 2.27 -10.84
N GLN A 132 5.75 2.66 -12.05
CA GLN A 132 5.74 4.06 -12.48
C GLN A 132 4.76 4.90 -11.66
N ALA A 133 3.54 4.39 -11.44
CA ALA A 133 2.56 5.07 -10.60
C ALA A 133 3.07 5.26 -9.17
N LEU A 134 3.67 4.22 -8.57
CA LEU A 134 4.28 4.29 -7.24
C LEU A 134 5.42 5.30 -7.16
N LEU A 135 6.26 5.40 -8.21
CA LEU A 135 7.33 6.39 -8.26
C LEU A 135 6.79 7.82 -8.29
N ILE A 136 5.77 8.08 -9.10
CA ILE A 136 5.10 9.39 -9.17
C ILE A 136 4.49 9.76 -7.80
N GLU A 137 3.80 8.81 -7.15
CA GLU A 137 3.25 9.03 -5.81
C GLU A 137 4.33 9.33 -4.77
N LEU A 138 5.45 8.60 -4.82
CA LEU A 138 6.59 8.81 -3.93
C LEU A 138 7.18 10.22 -4.11
N GLU A 139 7.38 10.66 -5.36
CA GLU A 139 7.85 12.01 -5.67
C GLU A 139 6.87 13.09 -5.20
N ALA A 140 5.58 12.89 -5.40
CA ALA A 140 4.54 13.80 -4.92
C ALA A 140 4.56 13.92 -3.38
N LEU A 141 4.70 12.80 -2.66
CA LEU A 141 4.79 12.78 -1.21
C LEU A 141 6.06 13.45 -0.69
N LYS A 142 7.20 13.26 -1.35
CA LYS A 142 8.44 13.98 -1.03
C LYS A 142 8.27 15.48 -1.19
N ALA A 143 7.72 15.93 -2.33
CA ALA A 143 7.45 17.34 -2.57
C ALA A 143 6.49 17.93 -1.52
N GLN A 144 5.46 17.17 -1.11
CA GLN A 144 4.55 17.61 -0.05
C GLN A 144 5.24 17.70 1.32
N ARG A 145 6.08 16.73 1.65
CA ARG A 145 6.88 16.75 2.88
C ARG A 145 7.78 17.98 2.92
N ASP A 146 8.51 18.27 1.85
CA ASP A 146 9.45 19.40 1.80
C ASP A 146 8.70 20.74 1.94
N ARG A 147 7.55 20.89 1.26
CA ARG A 147 6.67 22.06 1.45
C ARG A 147 6.21 22.22 2.90
N ASN A 148 5.78 21.14 3.54
CA ASN A 148 5.37 21.18 4.93
C ASN A 148 6.52 21.53 5.87
N GLN A 149 7.74 21.07 5.58
CA GLN A 149 8.93 21.42 6.37
C GLN A 149 9.23 22.92 6.29
N LEU A 150 9.18 23.51 5.09
CA LEU A 150 9.37 24.95 4.91
C LEU A 150 8.31 25.76 5.66
N LEU A 151 7.04 25.37 5.55
CA LEU A 151 5.95 26.02 6.28
C LEU A 151 6.13 25.91 7.80
N LEU A 152 6.61 24.78 8.30
CA LEU A 152 6.89 24.60 9.72
C LEU A 152 8.04 25.48 10.20
N GLU A 153 9.08 25.66 9.40
CA GLU A 153 10.18 26.57 9.71
C GLU A 153 9.70 28.02 9.72
N GLU A 154 8.94 28.44 8.72
CA GLU A 154 8.34 29.78 8.65
C GLU A 154 7.48 30.07 9.90
N LEU A 155 6.54 29.17 10.23
CA LEU A 155 5.69 29.31 11.40
C LEU A 155 6.49 29.31 12.72
N LYS A 156 7.60 28.56 12.82
CA LYS A 156 8.49 28.61 13.99
C LYS A 156 9.14 29.99 14.12
N THR A 157 9.65 30.56 13.03
CA THR A 157 10.25 31.89 13.06
C THR A 157 9.23 32.97 13.42
N GLU A 158 8.01 32.87 12.90
CA GLU A 158 6.93 33.81 13.23
C GLU A 158 6.55 33.71 14.71
N ARG A 159 6.38 32.49 15.23
CA ARG A 159 6.14 32.24 16.64
C ARG A 159 7.23 32.83 17.53
N GLU A 160 8.49 32.68 17.15
CA GLU A 160 9.63 33.24 17.92
C GLU A 160 9.62 34.77 17.92
N LYS A 161 9.30 35.41 16.79
CA LYS A 161 9.12 36.88 16.71
C LYS A 161 8.00 37.35 17.63
N LEU A 162 6.82 36.72 17.54
CA LEU A 162 5.67 37.05 18.39
C LEU A 162 5.99 36.85 19.88
N GLN A 163 6.73 35.80 20.23
CA GLN A 163 7.19 35.58 21.61
C GLN A 163 8.13 36.68 22.08
N GLN A 164 9.09 37.12 21.26
CA GLN A 164 10.00 38.22 21.59
C GLN A 164 9.24 39.54 21.78
N GLU A 165 8.30 39.85 20.90
CA GLU A 165 7.43 41.03 21.02
C GLU A 165 6.60 40.98 22.30
N ASN A 166 6.02 39.83 22.62
CA ASN A 166 5.23 39.65 23.84
C ASN A 166 6.09 39.88 25.10
N ILE A 167 7.30 39.32 25.14
CA ILE A 167 8.27 39.54 26.25
C ILE A 167 8.62 41.04 26.36
N ALA A 168 8.85 41.72 25.25
CA ALA A 168 9.14 43.16 25.22
C ALA A 168 7.96 44.03 25.70
N LEU A 169 6.73 43.64 25.37
CA LEU A 169 5.53 44.32 25.87
C LEU A 169 5.34 44.08 27.37
N LEU A 170 5.54 42.85 27.84
CA LEU A 170 5.46 42.50 29.26
C LEU A 170 6.54 43.22 30.09
N SER A 171 7.76 43.37 29.56
CA SER A 171 8.80 44.12 30.25
C SER A 171 8.45 45.61 30.35
N ARG A 172 7.93 46.22 29.27
CA ARG A 172 7.43 47.60 29.29
C ARG A 172 6.36 47.79 30.36
N LEU A 173 5.35 46.92 30.39
CA LEU A 173 4.28 46.94 31.40
C LEU A 173 4.81 46.78 32.84
N ARG A 174 5.86 45.99 33.05
CA ARG A 174 6.51 45.85 34.36
C ARG A 174 7.34 47.07 34.75
N THR A 175 7.97 47.75 33.80
CA THR A 175 8.76 48.97 34.05
C THR A 175 7.91 50.23 34.23
N THR A 176 6.69 50.24 33.69
CA THR A 176 5.70 51.25 34.05
C THR A 176 5.23 51.00 35.47
N SER A 177 5.78 51.75 36.43
CA SER A 177 5.26 51.82 37.80
C SER A 177 3.75 52.14 37.76
N PRO A 178 2.94 51.65 38.71
CA PRO A 178 1.62 52.22 38.93
C PRO A 178 1.78 53.76 39.08
N PRO A 179 0.85 54.55 38.51
CA PRO A 179 0.90 56.01 38.63
C PRO A 179 1.01 56.38 40.12
N SER A 180 1.90 57.31 40.45
CA SER A 180 1.95 57.86 41.81
C SER A 180 0.57 58.40 42.20
N GLU A 181 0.18 58.33 43.48
CA GLU A 181 -1.15 58.72 43.97
C GLU A 181 -1.59 60.12 43.49
N ARG A 182 -0.63 61.05 43.34
CA ARG A 182 -0.86 62.39 42.78
C ARG A 182 -1.18 62.39 41.28
N SER A 183 -0.47 61.58 40.50
CA SER A 183 -0.74 61.40 39.07
C SER A 183 -2.01 60.60 38.82
N GLU A 184 -2.34 59.65 39.70
CA GLU A 184 -3.56 58.84 39.62
C GLU A 184 -4.82 59.72 39.76
N LYS A 185 -4.83 60.65 40.73
CA LYS A 185 -5.90 61.66 40.87
C LYS A 185 -6.01 62.58 39.66
N ALA A 186 -4.89 62.96 39.05
CA ALA A 186 -4.90 63.74 37.81
C ALA A 186 -5.44 62.94 36.62
N TYR A 187 -5.10 61.65 36.50
CA TYR A 187 -5.66 60.75 35.49
C TYR A 187 -7.18 60.57 35.66
N TYR A 188 -7.65 60.28 36.88
CA TYR A 188 -9.09 60.17 37.12
C TYR A 188 -9.82 61.49 36.89
N ALA A 189 -9.22 62.65 37.22
CA ALA A 189 -9.81 63.94 36.93
C ALA A 189 -9.91 64.22 35.42
N LEU A 190 -8.90 63.84 34.64
CA LEU A 190 -8.94 63.95 33.17
C LEU A 190 -9.99 63.03 32.55
N LEU A 191 -10.09 61.78 33.03
CA LEU A 191 -11.14 60.84 32.61
C LEU A 191 -12.53 61.34 33.01
N ALA A 192 -12.67 61.89 34.21
CA ALA A 192 -13.92 62.48 34.67
C ALA A 192 -14.30 63.70 33.83
N HIS A 193 -13.35 64.55 33.45
CA HIS A 193 -13.59 65.72 32.62
C HIS A 193 -13.97 65.33 31.19
N SER A 194 -13.29 64.35 30.59
CA SER A 194 -13.61 63.87 29.23
C SER A 194 -14.95 63.13 29.18
N LEU A 195 -15.32 62.41 30.24
CA LEU A 195 -16.67 61.88 30.39
C LEU A 195 -17.65 63.04 30.55
N THR A 196 -17.44 63.97 31.47
CA THR A 196 -18.37 65.10 31.66
C THR A 196 -18.60 65.90 30.37
N SER A 197 -17.58 66.17 29.56
CA SER A 197 -17.72 66.86 28.27
C SER A 197 -18.41 66.02 27.18
N CYS A 198 -18.20 64.70 27.17
CA CYS A 198 -18.94 63.78 26.31
C CYS A 198 -20.42 63.63 26.72
N TRP A 199 -20.76 63.91 27.98
CA TRP A 199 -22.14 63.89 28.47
C TRP A 199 -22.84 65.25 28.28
N ASP A 200 -22.11 66.36 28.34
CA ASP A 200 -22.62 67.72 28.10
C ASP A 200 -22.93 68.01 26.61
N THR A 201 -22.37 67.22 25.69
CA THR A 201 -22.60 67.37 24.24
C THR A 201 -23.79 66.56 23.70
N ARG A 202 -24.55 65.87 24.55
CA ARG A 202 -25.78 65.19 24.15
C ARG A 202 -26.98 65.76 24.88
N LEU A 203 -27.49 66.90 24.41
CA LEU A 203 -28.93 67.28 24.38
C LEU A 203 -29.13 68.71 23.83
N GLU A 204 -28.96 68.90 22.52
CA GLU A 204 -29.83 69.83 21.79
C GLU A 204 -30.56 69.06 20.70
N VAL A 205 -31.56 68.29 21.13
CA VAL A 205 -32.65 67.86 20.25
C VAL A 205 -33.74 68.90 20.42
N THR A 206 -33.91 69.76 19.43
CA THR A 206 -35.03 70.69 19.34
C THR A 206 -36.36 69.91 19.25
N PRO A 207 -37.44 70.39 19.90
CA PRO A 207 -38.69 69.65 19.97
C PRO A 207 -39.49 69.77 18.67
N ILE A 208 -39.76 68.64 18.02
CA ILE A 208 -40.75 68.54 16.93
C ILE A 208 -42.13 68.29 17.58
N PRO A 209 -43.18 69.04 17.23
CA PRO A 209 -44.48 68.97 17.90
C PRO A 209 -45.27 67.71 17.52
N PRO A 210 -46.27 67.32 18.33
CA PRO A 210 -46.89 66.01 18.22
C PRO A 210 -47.95 66.02 17.12
N SER A 211 -47.87 65.07 16.18
CA SER A 211 -49.06 64.69 15.42
C SER A 211 -49.14 63.18 15.20
N ARG A 212 -50.23 62.65 15.76
CA ARG A 212 -51.01 61.46 15.39
C ARG A 212 -50.29 60.14 15.15
N ALA A 213 -50.53 59.25 16.10
CA ALA A 213 -50.54 57.80 15.93
C ALA A 213 -51.28 57.36 14.66
N LYS A 214 -50.65 56.46 13.91
CA LYS A 214 -51.31 55.36 13.20
C LYS A 214 -50.31 54.23 12.94
N HIS A 215 -50.55 53.14 13.66
CA HIS A 215 -50.56 51.76 13.20
C HIS A 215 -49.58 51.29 12.09
N ARG A 216 -48.82 50.27 12.52
CA ARG A 216 -48.60 48.97 11.87
C ARG A 216 -47.57 48.87 10.73
N SER A 217 -46.67 47.94 11.03
CA SER A 217 -46.25 46.78 10.23
C SER A 217 -45.11 46.94 9.23
N SER A 218 -44.24 45.92 9.33
CA SER A 218 -43.48 45.30 8.25
C SER A 218 -42.05 45.80 8.05
N LEU A 219 -41.13 45.07 8.71
CA LEU A 219 -40.01 44.36 8.09
C LEU A 219 -39.44 44.95 6.79
N SER A 220 -38.18 45.37 6.84
CA SER A 220 -37.14 44.80 5.96
C SER A 220 -35.74 45.31 6.33
N PHE A 221 -34.79 44.40 6.20
CA PHE A 221 -33.40 44.65 5.78
C PHE A 221 -32.35 45.07 6.84
N TRP A 222 -31.69 44.08 7.42
CA TRP A 222 -30.29 44.17 7.82
C TRP A 222 -29.46 43.29 6.87
N PRO A 223 -28.39 43.78 6.24
CA PRO A 223 -27.39 42.91 5.65
C PRO A 223 -26.35 42.52 6.71
N THR A 224 -26.15 41.21 6.77
CA THR A 224 -25.14 40.47 7.54
C THR A 224 -23.74 40.89 7.13
N MET A 225 -22.87 41.23 8.10
CA MET A 225 -21.42 41.27 7.88
C MET A 225 -20.71 40.92 9.19
N GLN A 226 -20.74 39.63 9.53
CA GLN A 226 -19.96 39.07 10.63
C GLN A 226 -19.57 37.64 10.27
N GLU A 227 -18.51 37.49 9.48
CA GLU A 227 -17.82 36.21 9.31
C GLU A 227 -16.42 36.43 8.76
N SER A 228 -15.46 36.72 9.64
CA SER A 228 -14.07 36.32 9.44
C SER A 228 -13.31 36.41 10.76
N MET A 229 -12.51 35.39 11.05
CA MET A 229 -11.61 35.22 12.20
C MET A 229 -12.18 34.56 13.46
N ALA A 230 -12.60 33.31 13.31
CA ALA A 230 -12.32 32.26 14.31
C ALA A 230 -11.90 30.99 13.56
N SER A 231 -10.59 30.79 13.43
CA SER A 231 -10.00 29.58 12.87
C SER A 231 -9.43 28.73 14.01
N ARG A 232 -9.93 27.50 14.10
CA ARG A 232 -9.27 26.27 14.57
C ARG A 232 -9.09 26.06 16.08
N SER A 233 -9.87 25.11 16.62
CA SER A 233 -9.31 23.83 17.12
C SER A 233 -10.42 22.88 17.59
N GLU A 234 -11.01 22.11 16.68
CA GLU A 234 -11.66 20.84 17.02
C GLU A 234 -11.24 19.76 16.01
N PRO A 235 -10.70 18.62 16.47
CA PRO A 235 -10.32 17.52 15.60
C PRO A 235 -11.55 16.68 15.23
N TRP A 236 -11.63 16.39 13.93
CA TRP A 236 -12.61 15.55 13.28
C TRP A 236 -12.68 14.15 13.91
N ARG A 237 -13.89 13.78 14.34
CA ARG A 237 -14.30 12.42 14.68
C ARG A 237 -14.57 11.67 13.37
N ILE A 238 -13.57 10.99 12.82
CA ILE A 238 -13.79 10.05 11.71
C ILE A 238 -14.23 8.72 12.30
N SER A 239 -15.46 8.35 11.92
CA SER A 239 -16.07 7.03 11.98
C SER A 239 -15.11 5.97 11.42
N SER A 240 -14.58 5.10 12.27
CA SER A 240 -14.02 3.82 11.87
C SER A 240 -15.10 2.75 11.97
N GLN A 241 -15.76 2.48 10.83
CA GLN A 241 -16.44 1.20 10.64
C GLN A 241 -15.36 0.12 10.65
N ARG A 242 -15.37 -0.72 11.70
CA ARG A 242 -14.62 -1.99 11.73
C ARG A 242 -15.36 -3.00 10.85
N PRO A 243 -14.67 -3.77 9.98
CA PRO A 243 -15.22 -5.05 9.54
C PRO A 243 -15.17 -6.03 10.72
N ASN A 244 -16.23 -6.82 10.86
CA ASN A 244 -16.42 -7.86 11.88
C ASN A 244 -15.23 -8.83 11.92
N ALA A 245 -14.54 -8.89 13.06
CA ALA A 245 -13.68 -10.00 13.40
C ALA A 245 -14.58 -11.14 13.90
N ALA A 246 -14.57 -12.25 13.16
CA ALA A 246 -15.14 -13.52 13.59
C ALA A 246 -14.40 -14.05 14.82
N SER A 247 -15.16 -14.71 15.71
CA SER A 247 -14.70 -15.40 16.92
C SER A 247 -13.56 -16.38 16.65
N PRO A 248 -12.54 -16.47 17.52
CA PRO A 248 -11.70 -17.64 17.60
C PRO A 248 -12.41 -18.73 18.41
N ASP A 249 -12.55 -19.90 17.80
CA ASP A 249 -13.02 -21.12 18.43
C ASP A 249 -12.18 -21.49 19.66
N GLN A 250 -12.89 -21.91 20.71
CA GLN A 250 -12.33 -22.55 21.88
C GLN A 250 -11.81 -23.93 21.49
N ASN A 251 -10.53 -24.05 21.10
CA ASN A 251 -9.88 -25.37 21.02
C ASN A 251 -8.34 -25.41 21.04
N GLU A 252 -7.65 -24.30 21.35
CA GLU A 252 -6.17 -24.28 21.35
C GLU A 252 -5.51 -24.22 22.75
N THR A 253 -6.28 -24.38 23.82
CA THR A 253 -5.71 -24.43 25.19
C THR A 253 -5.27 -25.81 25.66
N GLU A 254 -5.49 -26.89 24.89
CA GLU A 254 -5.04 -28.24 25.27
C GLU A 254 -3.69 -28.67 24.68
N ASN A 255 -3.06 -27.87 23.81
CA ASN A 255 -1.82 -28.29 23.14
C ASN A 255 -0.53 -27.59 23.64
N CYS A 256 -0.64 -26.64 24.57
CA CYS A 256 0.52 -25.93 25.12
C CYS A 256 1.10 -26.58 26.40
N GLU A 257 0.36 -27.47 27.08
CA GLU A 257 0.87 -28.21 28.25
C GLU A 257 1.64 -29.50 27.89
N ARG A 258 1.63 -29.94 26.62
CA ARG A 258 2.39 -31.12 26.16
C ARG A 258 3.83 -30.82 25.74
N CYS A 259 4.18 -29.58 25.41
CA CYS A 259 5.55 -29.23 24.99
C CYS A 259 6.53 -28.95 26.14
N CYS A 260 6.06 -28.79 27.38
CA CYS A 260 6.93 -28.51 28.54
C CYS A 260 7.35 -29.77 29.35
N ARG A 261 7.02 -30.99 28.90
CA ARG A 261 7.34 -32.24 29.63
C ARG A 261 8.35 -33.17 28.96
N ILE A 262 8.93 -32.80 27.83
CA ILE A 262 10.09 -33.53 27.27
C ILE A 262 11.35 -32.82 27.77
N LEU A 263 11.58 -33.06 29.06
CA LEU A 263 12.83 -32.88 29.81
C LEU A 263 14.04 -33.26 28.95
N ARG A 264 15.06 -32.41 28.87
CA ARG A 264 16.15 -32.34 29.87
C ARG A 264 16.66 -33.73 30.24
N CYS A 265 17.65 -34.21 29.50
CA CYS A 265 18.70 -35.09 29.98
C CYS A 265 19.85 -35.01 28.98
N GLU A 266 20.82 -34.14 29.24
CA GLU A 266 22.20 -34.38 28.80
C GLU A 266 23.12 -33.56 29.71
N THR A 267 23.72 -34.29 30.65
CA THR A 267 24.75 -33.84 31.59
C THR A 267 26.08 -33.70 30.85
N VAL A 268 26.68 -32.52 30.96
CA VAL A 268 28.07 -32.23 30.56
C VAL A 268 29.03 -32.90 31.57
N PRO A 269 30.12 -33.57 31.15
CA PRO A 269 31.19 -33.96 32.05
C PRO A 269 32.28 -32.88 32.09
N ASP A 270 32.69 -32.50 33.30
CA ASP A 270 33.86 -31.65 33.57
C ASP A 270 35.14 -32.50 33.78
N PRO A 271 36.33 -31.87 33.72
CA PRO A 271 37.57 -32.53 33.31
C PRO A 271 38.41 -33.05 34.50
N PHE A 272 39.09 -34.17 34.28
CA PHE A 272 40.33 -34.58 34.95
C PHE A 272 41.22 -35.31 33.96
#